data_AF-A0A9R0UW91-F1
#
_entry.id   AF-A0A9R0UW91-F1
#
_cell.length_a   1.000
_cell.length_b   1.000
_cell.length_c   1.000
_cell.angle_alpha   90.00
_cell.angle_beta   90.00
_cell.angle_gamma   90.00
#
_symmetry.space_group_name_H-M   'P 1'
#
loop_
_entity.id
_entity.type
_entity.pdbx_description
1 polymer ?
#
loop_
_entity_poly.entity_id
_entity_poly.type
_entity_poly.pdbx_seq_one_letter_code
_entity_poly.pdbx_strand_id
1 'polypeptide(L)'
;MLPSLKKAKWKSVPLAVGDNLLVMEAIPKNDQKMEHQSFEALMYGERPKMFKGVDFFWHSIPPPPYVYAPGYGVDRSGVITACTVVNGSSILISTESLGTYCLDTVSGKWSKTGAWLLPFKGLAEYVPEYDLWFGVSAKGGGVLCASDLGAASAKQTPPVVLQEWEGFAAPEGTELGSHLLHLGAGRFCVAKSIMSTRPQETCCQMCCFHDTTAIVDKLVMFTGVEIQRCGRGLNKVIKHRSFRYSMGACSMAKILY
;
A
#
# COMPACT_ATOMS: atom_id res chain seq x y z
N MET A 1 21.56 13.65 5.93
CA MET A 1 21.10 12.94 4.73
C MET A 1 20.59 11.57 5.16
N LEU A 2 19.51 11.06 4.56
CA LEU A 2 19.03 9.71 4.87
C LEU A 2 20.02 8.66 4.35
N PRO A 3 20.31 7.59 5.12
CA PRO A 3 21.17 6.51 4.65
C PRO A 3 20.51 5.73 3.52
N SER A 4 21.30 5.20 2.60
CA SER A 4 20.81 4.32 1.53
C SER A 4 20.33 2.98 2.10
N LEU A 5 19.22 2.45 1.57
CA LEU A 5 18.78 1.07 1.82
C LEU A 5 19.91 0.10 1.47
N LYS A 6 20.02 -1.03 2.19
CA LYS A 6 21.06 -2.02 1.89
C LYS A 6 20.84 -2.68 0.53
N LYS A 7 19.60 -2.72 0.04
CA LYS A 7 19.25 -3.20 -1.30
C LYS A 7 17.97 -2.53 -1.81
N ALA A 8 17.96 -2.19 -3.10
CA ALA A 8 16.76 -1.72 -3.77
C ALA A 8 15.60 -2.71 -3.58
N LYS A 9 14.42 -2.18 -3.24
CA LYS A 9 13.22 -2.97 -2.95
C LYS A 9 12.30 -2.91 -4.16
N TRP A 10 11.86 -4.06 -4.66
CA TRP A 10 10.89 -4.11 -5.75
C TRP A 10 9.47 -4.14 -5.20
N LYS A 11 8.59 -3.26 -5.70
CA LYS A 11 7.21 -3.10 -5.21
C LYS A 11 7.17 -3.00 -3.68
N SER A 12 7.83 -1.98 -3.15
CA SER A 12 7.92 -1.77 -1.72
C SER A 12 6.61 -1.26 -1.12
N VAL A 13 6.43 -1.57 0.14
CA VAL A 13 5.35 -1.08 0.99
C VAL A 13 6.00 -0.33 2.15
N PRO A 14 5.96 1.02 2.16
CA PRO A 14 6.44 1.81 3.27
C PRO A 14 5.40 1.89 4.39
N LEU A 15 5.85 1.79 5.63
CA LEU A 15 5.04 1.82 6.85
C LEU A 15 5.71 2.72 7.88
N ALA A 16 4.98 3.71 8.39
CA ALA A 16 5.43 4.51 9.53
C ALA A 16 4.90 3.86 10.83
N VAL A 17 5.81 3.47 11.73
CA VAL A 17 5.46 2.89 13.05
C VAL A 17 6.14 3.71 14.13
N GLY A 18 5.37 4.53 14.83
CA GLY A 18 5.94 5.56 15.70
C GLY A 18 6.88 6.46 14.91
N ASP A 19 8.12 6.60 15.39
CA ASP A 19 9.17 7.41 14.75
C ASP A 19 10.01 6.62 13.71
N ASN A 20 9.68 5.35 13.47
CA ASN A 20 10.44 4.47 12.59
C ASN A 20 9.78 4.34 11.21
N LEU A 21 10.60 4.28 10.16
CA LEU A 21 10.15 3.96 8.81
C LEU A 21 10.53 2.53 8.45
N LEU A 22 9.53 1.71 8.18
CA LEU A 22 9.68 0.32 7.78
C LEU A 22 9.42 0.20 6.27
N VAL A 23 10.28 -0.52 5.57
CA VAL A 23 10.18 -0.75 4.13
C VAL A 23 10.27 -2.23 3.86
N MET A 24 9.18 -2.80 3.35
CA MET A 24 9.11 -4.22 3.00
C MET A 24 8.86 -4.41 1.51
N GLU A 25 9.39 -5.47 0.92
CA GLU A 25 9.00 -5.91 -0.43
C GLU A 25 7.62 -6.57 -0.38
N ALA A 26 6.75 -6.27 -1.35
CA ALA A 26 5.45 -6.94 -1.46
C ALA A 26 5.58 -8.45 -1.76
N ILE A 27 6.76 -8.91 -2.19
CA ILE A 27 7.08 -10.33 -2.40
C ILE A 27 8.36 -10.64 -1.62
N PRO A 28 8.26 -10.93 -0.31
CA PRO A 28 9.43 -11.20 0.51
C PRO A 28 10.18 -12.43 0.00
N LYS A 29 11.50 -12.47 0.12
CA LYS A 29 12.29 -13.62 -0.32
C LYS A 29 12.61 -14.54 0.83
N ASN A 30 12.90 -15.80 0.49
CA ASN A 30 13.45 -16.74 1.43
C ASN A 30 14.94 -16.40 1.61
N ASP A 31 15.28 -15.87 2.77
CA ASP A 31 16.59 -15.27 3.04
C ASP A 31 17.54 -16.26 3.75
N GLN A 32 17.45 -17.56 3.45
CA GLN A 32 18.29 -18.64 4.03
C GLN A 32 19.81 -18.40 3.93
N LYS A 33 20.26 -17.43 3.14
CA LYS A 33 21.67 -17.02 3.00
C LYS A 33 22.00 -15.60 3.51
N MET A 34 21.20 -14.99 4.38
CA MET A 34 21.47 -13.66 5.02
C MET A 34 21.65 -12.45 4.08
N GLU A 35 21.59 -12.62 2.75
CA GLU A 35 21.91 -11.57 1.77
C GLU A 35 20.69 -10.90 1.13
N HIS A 36 19.52 -11.54 1.21
CA HIS A 36 18.28 -10.89 0.86
C HIS A 36 17.67 -10.33 2.15
N GLN A 37 17.30 -9.06 2.09
CA GLN A 37 16.73 -8.32 3.22
C GLN A 37 15.46 -7.72 2.67
N SER A 38 14.42 -8.54 2.49
CA SER A 38 13.15 -8.05 1.96
C SER A 38 12.46 -7.09 2.92
N PHE A 39 12.91 -7.00 4.17
CA PHE A 39 12.38 -6.09 5.18
C PHE A 39 13.49 -5.32 5.88
N GLU A 40 13.40 -3.99 5.86
CA GLU A 40 14.32 -3.10 6.58
C GLU A 40 13.55 -2.03 7.37
N ALA A 41 14.08 -1.64 8.54
CA ALA A 41 13.60 -0.52 9.34
C ALA A 41 14.68 0.54 9.47
N LEU A 42 14.32 1.80 9.19
CA LEU A 42 15.12 2.95 9.49
C LEU A 42 14.86 3.33 10.95
N MET A 43 15.90 3.20 11.77
CA MET A 43 15.82 3.53 13.18
C MET A 43 16.92 4.53 13.54
N TYR A 44 16.62 5.37 14.53
CA TYR A 44 17.57 6.32 15.11
C TYR A 44 18.20 5.70 16.36
N GLY A 45 19.53 5.75 16.47
CA GLY A 45 20.22 5.20 17.64
C GLY A 45 21.73 5.31 17.56
N GLU A 46 22.42 4.66 18.50
CA GLU A 46 23.87 4.64 18.55
C GLU A 46 24.47 3.77 17.44
N ARG A 47 25.47 4.29 16.75
CA ARG A 47 26.13 3.56 15.66
C ARG A 47 26.90 2.33 16.18
N PRO A 48 26.81 1.17 15.50
CA PRO A 48 27.62 0.02 15.86
C PRO A 48 29.13 0.25 15.64
N LYS A 49 29.91 0.11 16.71
CA LYS A 49 31.30 -0.36 16.78
C LYS A 49 32.47 0.43 16.13
N MET A 50 32.30 1.60 15.50
CA MET A 50 33.48 2.40 15.06
C MET A 50 33.42 3.93 15.20
N PHE A 51 32.24 4.53 15.44
CA PHE A 51 32.12 5.98 15.60
C PHE A 51 31.20 6.31 16.77
N LYS A 52 31.66 7.10 17.75
CA LYS A 52 30.78 7.66 18.78
C LYS A 52 29.80 8.64 18.12
N GLY A 53 28.51 8.43 18.33
CA GLY A 53 27.45 9.29 17.80
C GLY A 53 26.14 8.55 17.58
N VAL A 54 25.07 9.33 17.50
CA VAL A 54 23.72 8.89 17.17
C VAL A 54 23.40 9.29 15.73
N ASP A 55 22.84 8.37 14.96
CA ASP A 55 22.40 8.64 13.58
C ASP A 55 21.29 7.66 13.17
N PHE A 56 20.72 7.87 11.99
CA PHE A 56 19.81 6.93 11.36
C PHE A 56 20.57 5.79 10.67
N PHE A 57 20.07 4.56 10.83
CA PHE A 57 20.63 3.40 10.14
C PHE A 57 19.57 2.33 9.86
N TRP A 58 19.78 1.61 8.76
CA TRP A 58 18.89 0.54 8.31
C TRP A 58 19.19 -0.77 9.04
N HIS A 59 18.17 -1.30 9.68
CA HIS A 59 18.19 -2.60 10.35
C HIS A 59 17.40 -3.60 9.54
N SER A 60 17.95 -4.80 9.39
CA SER A 60 17.27 -5.87 8.68
C SER A 60 16.30 -6.54 9.64
N ILE A 61 15.06 -6.71 9.20
CA ILE A 61 14.03 -7.43 9.94
C ILE A 61 13.86 -8.80 9.29
N PRO A 62 13.68 -9.89 10.06
CA PRO A 62 13.37 -11.19 9.48
C PRO A 62 12.14 -11.12 8.57
N PRO A 63 12.13 -11.79 7.42
CA PRO A 63 10.93 -11.86 6.59
C PRO A 63 9.82 -12.65 7.30
N PRO A 64 8.56 -12.51 6.86
CA PRO A 64 7.46 -13.32 7.39
C PRO A 64 7.73 -14.82 7.27
N PRO A 65 7.31 -15.65 8.24
CA PRO A 65 7.71 -17.06 8.33
C PRO A 65 7.24 -17.93 7.15
N TYR A 66 6.20 -17.50 6.43
CA TYR A 66 5.68 -18.24 5.28
C TYR A 66 6.67 -18.35 4.12
N VAL A 67 7.71 -17.50 4.05
CA VAL A 67 8.75 -17.60 3.00
C VAL A 67 9.57 -18.89 3.11
N TYR A 68 9.55 -19.53 4.27
CA TYR A 68 10.25 -20.79 4.55
C TYR A 68 9.35 -22.03 4.40
N ALA A 69 8.06 -21.84 4.10
CA ALA A 69 7.14 -22.95 3.94
C ALA A 69 7.45 -23.77 2.67
N PRO A 70 7.27 -25.10 2.69
CA PRO A 70 7.38 -25.92 1.49
C PRO A 70 6.47 -25.41 0.37
N GLY A 71 6.98 -25.31 -0.85
CA GLY A 71 6.23 -24.81 -2.00
C GLY A 71 6.16 -23.28 -2.12
N TYR A 72 6.81 -22.52 -1.23
CA TYR A 72 6.91 -21.07 -1.38
C TYR A 72 7.58 -20.67 -2.70
N GLY A 73 6.99 -19.70 -3.39
CA GLY A 73 7.50 -19.18 -4.67
C GLY A 73 7.06 -19.97 -5.92
N VAL A 74 6.26 -21.03 -5.76
CA VAL A 74 5.67 -21.77 -6.90
C VAL A 74 4.50 -20.99 -7.52
N ASP A 75 3.76 -20.22 -6.72
CA ASP A 75 2.64 -19.39 -7.15
C ASP A 75 2.69 -17.97 -6.51
N ARG A 76 1.59 -17.23 -6.60
CA ARG A 76 1.47 -15.88 -6.02
C ARG A 76 0.91 -15.86 -4.58
N SER A 77 0.70 -17.01 -3.94
CA SER A 77 0.07 -17.12 -2.61
C SER A 77 0.71 -16.24 -1.52
N GLY A 78 2.03 -16.08 -1.60
CA GLY A 78 2.85 -15.32 -0.66
C GLY A 78 2.99 -13.82 -0.95
N VAL A 79 2.38 -13.31 -2.03
CA VAL A 79 2.37 -11.87 -2.34
C VAL A 79 1.57 -11.15 -1.26
N ILE A 80 2.15 -10.13 -0.66
CA ILE A 80 1.47 -9.26 0.30
C ILE A 80 0.50 -8.37 -0.45
N THR A 81 -0.76 -8.46 -0.07
CA THR A 81 -1.88 -7.75 -0.69
C THR A 81 -2.36 -6.60 0.17
N ALA A 82 -2.17 -6.67 1.49
CA ALA A 82 -2.57 -5.64 2.43
C ALA A 82 -1.61 -5.52 3.61
N CYS A 83 -1.50 -4.33 4.18
CA CYS A 83 -0.76 -4.13 5.42
C CYS A 83 -1.32 -2.95 6.22
N THR A 84 -1.05 -2.94 7.52
CA THR A 84 -1.41 -1.82 8.39
C THR A 84 -0.70 -1.90 9.74
N VAL A 85 -0.66 -0.78 10.46
CA VAL A 85 -0.15 -0.67 11.81
C VAL A 85 -1.32 -0.75 12.79
N VAL A 86 -1.19 -1.59 13.81
CA VAL A 86 -2.14 -1.75 14.91
C VAL A 86 -1.43 -1.60 16.25
N ASN A 87 -2.16 -1.13 17.26
CA ASN A 87 -1.66 -0.94 18.63
C ASN A 87 -0.38 -0.10 18.73
N GLY A 88 -0.08 0.74 17.72
CA GLY A 88 1.11 1.61 17.67
C GLY A 88 2.46 0.91 17.47
N SER A 89 2.55 -0.42 17.61
CA SER A 89 3.82 -1.16 17.58
C SER A 89 3.72 -2.55 16.94
N SER A 90 2.61 -2.86 16.27
CA SER A 90 2.42 -4.13 15.58
C SER A 90 2.03 -3.88 14.14
N ILE A 91 2.55 -4.68 13.21
CA ILE A 91 2.20 -4.61 11.79
C ILE A 91 1.43 -5.88 11.44
N LEU A 92 0.22 -5.71 10.90
CA LEU A 92 -0.50 -6.79 10.25
C LEU A 92 -0.21 -6.76 8.75
N ILE A 93 0.04 -7.94 8.18
CA ILE A 93 0.13 -8.13 6.73
C ILE A 93 -0.80 -9.27 6.33
N SER A 94 -1.50 -9.11 5.21
CA SER A 94 -2.24 -10.19 4.57
C SER A 94 -1.58 -10.54 3.25
N THR A 95 -1.57 -11.84 2.93
CA THR A 95 -1.10 -12.31 1.63
C THR A 95 -2.28 -12.62 0.70
N GLU A 96 -2.00 -13.04 -0.53
CA GLU A 96 -3.03 -13.41 -1.50
C GLU A 96 -3.86 -14.62 -1.04
N SER A 97 -3.25 -15.62 -0.37
CA SER A 97 -3.99 -16.81 0.07
C SER A 97 -3.48 -17.51 1.34
N LEU A 98 -2.37 -17.09 1.96
CA LEU A 98 -1.80 -17.76 3.14
C LEU A 98 -2.36 -17.26 4.48
N GLY A 99 -3.11 -16.16 4.45
CA GLY A 99 -3.75 -15.54 5.62
C GLY A 99 -3.04 -14.26 6.08
N THR A 100 -3.23 -13.94 7.36
CA THR A 100 -2.71 -12.73 7.99
C THR A 100 -1.66 -13.06 9.05
N TYR A 101 -0.58 -12.28 9.05
CA TYR A 101 0.55 -12.38 9.97
C TYR A 101 0.73 -11.06 10.71
N CYS A 102 1.20 -11.14 11.95
CA CYS A 102 1.54 -10.01 12.79
C CYS A 102 3.05 -9.99 13.05
N LEU A 103 3.68 -8.84 12.84
CA LEU A 103 5.01 -8.53 13.35
C LEU A 103 4.87 -7.62 14.56
N ASP A 104 5.40 -8.05 15.70
CA ASP A 104 5.69 -7.15 16.79
C ASP A 104 7.00 -6.41 16.49
N THR A 105 6.94 -5.10 16.27
CA THR A 105 8.12 -4.32 15.90
C THR A 105 9.08 -4.11 17.07
N VAL A 106 8.63 -4.34 18.31
CA VAL A 106 9.48 -4.23 19.50
C VAL A 106 10.35 -5.49 19.66
N SER A 107 9.74 -6.67 19.56
CA SER A 107 10.49 -7.94 19.68
C SER A 107 11.06 -8.46 18.36
N GLY A 108 10.62 -7.92 17.22
CA GLY A 108 10.99 -8.39 15.88
C GLY A 108 10.44 -9.78 15.54
N LYS A 109 9.45 -10.28 16.30
CA LYS A 109 8.90 -11.62 16.15
C LYS A 109 7.63 -11.63 15.32
N TRP A 110 7.52 -12.63 14.46
CA TRP A 110 6.35 -12.91 13.67
C TRP A 110 5.44 -13.95 14.33
N SER A 111 4.13 -13.77 14.16
CA SER A 111 3.11 -14.76 14.49
C SER A 111 2.04 -14.80 13.41
N LYS A 112 1.41 -15.95 13.16
CA LYS A 112 0.24 -16.03 12.30
C LYS A 112 -1.01 -15.61 13.08
N THR A 113 -1.71 -14.61 12.59
CA THR A 113 -2.91 -14.06 13.23
C THR A 113 -4.16 -14.84 12.82
N GLY A 114 -4.20 -15.39 11.61
CA GLY A 114 -5.31 -16.24 11.19
C GLY A 114 -5.29 -16.61 9.70
N ALA A 115 -6.19 -17.52 9.31
CA ALA A 115 -6.45 -17.90 7.91
C ALA A 115 -7.48 -16.98 7.23
N TRP A 116 -7.55 -15.73 7.67
CA TRP A 116 -8.41 -14.69 7.13
C TRP A 116 -7.54 -13.55 6.56
N LEU A 117 -8.14 -12.69 5.74
CA LEU A 117 -7.48 -11.57 5.09
C LEU A 117 -8.00 -10.24 5.64
N LEU A 118 -7.15 -9.22 5.64
CA LEU A 118 -7.56 -7.85 5.88
C LEU A 118 -8.52 -7.40 4.76
N PRO A 119 -9.54 -6.56 5.07
CA PRO A 119 -10.54 -6.13 4.10
C PRO A 119 -10.04 -5.01 3.18
N PHE A 120 -8.71 -4.86 3.06
CA PHE A 120 -8.06 -3.78 2.36
C PHE A 120 -7.18 -4.30 1.23
N LYS A 121 -6.87 -3.42 0.27
CA LYS A 121 -5.83 -3.60 -0.73
C LYS A 121 -4.78 -2.52 -0.54
N GLY A 122 -3.53 -2.92 -0.36
CA GLY A 122 -2.41 -2.03 -0.05
C GLY A 122 -2.39 -1.61 1.43
N LEU A 123 -2.02 -0.37 1.69
CA LEU A 123 -1.94 0.19 3.03
C LEU A 123 -3.32 0.60 3.53
N ALA A 124 -3.66 0.22 4.77
CA ALA A 124 -4.75 0.82 5.53
C ALA A 124 -4.18 1.72 6.63
N GLU A 125 -4.76 2.90 6.78
CA GLU A 125 -4.30 3.93 7.71
C GLU A 125 -5.25 4.05 8.89
N TYR A 126 -4.68 4.02 10.11
CA TYR A 126 -5.44 4.27 11.33
C TYR A 126 -5.69 5.77 11.49
N VAL A 127 -6.92 6.13 11.82
CA VAL A 127 -7.35 7.52 11.95
C VAL A 127 -7.95 7.70 13.34
N PRO A 128 -7.18 8.26 14.29
CA PRO A 128 -7.58 8.39 15.70
C PRO A 128 -8.90 9.15 15.87
N GLU A 129 -9.17 10.13 15.00
CA GLU A 129 -10.40 10.91 15.01
C GLU A 129 -11.65 10.05 14.78
N TYR A 130 -11.53 8.84 14.23
CA TYR A 130 -12.64 7.91 14.03
C TYR A 130 -12.48 6.61 14.81
N ASP A 131 -11.30 6.34 15.36
CA ASP A 131 -10.91 5.06 15.95
C ASP A 131 -11.09 3.88 14.98
N LEU A 132 -10.73 4.10 13.71
CA LEU A 132 -10.93 3.13 12.63
C LEU A 132 -9.76 3.14 11.66
N TRP A 133 -9.62 2.02 10.94
CA TRP A 133 -8.71 1.89 9.81
C TRP A 133 -9.45 2.14 8.52
N PHE A 134 -8.88 3.00 7.68
CA PHE A 134 -9.42 3.35 6.37
C PHE A 134 -8.49 2.86 5.27
N GLY A 135 -9.06 2.39 4.16
CA GLY A 135 -8.26 1.96 3.02
C GLY A 135 -9.11 1.70 1.77
N VAL A 136 -8.42 1.30 0.71
CA VAL A 136 -9.07 0.79 -0.50
C VAL A 136 -9.58 -0.63 -0.20
N SER A 137 -10.83 -0.92 -0.54
CA SER A 137 -11.44 -2.23 -0.25
C SER A 137 -10.78 -3.36 -1.06
N ALA A 138 -10.58 -4.50 -0.39
CA ALA A 138 -10.13 -5.74 -1.05
C ALA A 138 -11.13 -6.25 -2.11
N LYS A 139 -12.42 -5.87 -2.01
CA LYS A 139 -13.47 -6.24 -2.98
C LYS A 139 -13.21 -5.65 -4.38
N GLY A 140 -12.37 -4.61 -4.48
CA GLY A 140 -12.12 -3.91 -5.74
C GLY A 140 -13.24 -2.93 -6.09
N GLY A 141 -13.38 -2.62 -7.39
CA GLY A 141 -14.47 -1.75 -7.89
C GLY A 141 -14.36 -0.27 -7.52
N GLY A 142 -13.22 0.18 -6.98
CA GLY A 142 -13.08 1.56 -6.51
C GLY A 142 -13.96 1.87 -5.31
N VAL A 143 -14.03 0.92 -4.37
CA VAL A 143 -14.69 1.08 -3.08
C VAL A 143 -13.64 1.42 -2.02
N LEU A 144 -13.93 2.41 -1.18
CA LEU A 144 -13.21 2.65 0.07
C LEU A 144 -13.96 1.96 1.21
N CYS A 145 -13.24 1.52 2.22
CA CYS A 145 -13.86 0.92 3.40
C CYS A 145 -13.20 1.37 4.69
N ALA A 146 -13.95 1.22 5.78
CA ALA A 146 -13.47 1.39 7.14
C ALA A 146 -13.75 0.13 7.97
N SER A 147 -12.77 -0.29 8.77
CA SER A 147 -12.87 -1.46 9.65
C SER A 147 -12.23 -1.20 11.00
N ASP A 148 -12.73 -1.86 12.04
CA ASP A 148 -12.05 -1.92 13.34
C ASP A 148 -11.07 -3.10 13.33
N LEU A 149 -9.79 -2.81 13.51
CA LEU A 149 -8.71 -3.80 13.58
C LEU A 149 -8.10 -3.93 14.98
N GLY A 150 -8.59 -3.19 15.98
CA GLY A 150 -8.00 -3.17 17.32
C GLY A 150 -7.98 -4.56 17.98
N ALA A 151 -9.01 -5.36 17.75
CA ALA A 151 -9.09 -6.74 18.23
C ALA A 151 -8.36 -7.76 17.33
N ALA A 152 -8.02 -7.40 16.08
CA ALA A 152 -7.57 -8.36 15.08
C ALA A 152 -6.22 -9.00 15.45
N SER A 153 -5.29 -8.23 16.04
CA SER A 153 -4.00 -8.75 16.50
C SER A 153 -4.08 -9.53 17.81
N ALA A 154 -4.98 -9.16 18.73
CA ALA A 154 -5.07 -9.74 20.07
C ALA A 154 -5.94 -11.00 20.14
N LYS A 155 -7.06 -11.04 19.39
CA LYS A 155 -8.07 -12.09 19.49
C LYS A 155 -8.06 -13.09 18.33
N GLN A 156 -7.18 -12.90 17.33
CA GLN A 156 -7.10 -13.74 16.13
C GLN A 156 -8.44 -13.82 15.35
N THR A 157 -9.35 -12.88 15.59
CA THR A 157 -10.66 -12.81 14.96
C THR A 157 -10.57 -12.08 13.63
N PRO A 158 -11.27 -12.56 12.57
CA PRO A 158 -11.39 -11.82 11.33
C PRO A 158 -11.98 -10.42 11.57
N PRO A 159 -11.43 -9.37 10.96
CA PRO A 159 -11.99 -8.03 11.05
C PRO A 159 -13.31 -7.94 10.27
N VAL A 160 -14.21 -7.08 10.74
CA VAL A 160 -15.49 -6.80 10.09
C VAL A 160 -15.42 -5.42 9.45
N VAL A 161 -15.84 -5.35 8.18
CA VAL A 161 -16.02 -4.08 7.48
C VAL A 161 -17.24 -3.38 8.06
N LEU A 162 -17.04 -2.20 8.65
CA LEU A 162 -18.11 -1.43 9.27
C LEU A 162 -18.78 -0.50 8.26
N GLN A 163 -18.01 0.05 7.33
CA GLN A 163 -18.50 1.05 6.38
C GLN A 163 -17.82 0.87 5.02
N GLU A 164 -18.57 1.12 3.95
CA GLU A 164 -18.09 1.10 2.58
C GLU A 164 -18.64 2.30 1.82
N TRP A 165 -17.83 2.85 0.92
CA TRP A 165 -18.19 3.99 0.08
C TRP A 165 -17.73 3.75 -1.35
N GLU A 166 -18.70 3.73 -2.26
CA GLU A 166 -18.48 3.53 -3.68
C GLU A 166 -18.20 4.86 -4.41
N GLY A 167 -18.06 4.80 -5.73
CA GLY A 167 -17.90 6.00 -6.57
C GLY A 167 -16.45 6.48 -6.73
N PHE A 168 -15.47 5.65 -6.35
CA PHE A 168 -14.05 5.90 -6.62
C PHE A 168 -13.50 5.03 -7.76
N ALA A 169 -14.34 4.38 -8.56
CA ALA A 169 -13.89 3.67 -9.75
C ALA A 169 -13.15 4.64 -10.71
N ALA A 170 -12.12 4.12 -11.40
CA ALA A 170 -11.51 4.87 -12.50
C ALA A 170 -12.57 5.09 -13.60
N PRO A 171 -12.72 6.31 -14.13
CA PRO A 171 -13.74 6.59 -15.15
C PRO A 171 -13.44 5.89 -16.49
N GLU A 172 -12.17 5.60 -16.76
CA GLU A 172 -11.70 4.98 -17.99
C GLU A 172 -10.39 4.22 -17.75
N GLY A 173 -10.02 3.37 -18.70
CA GLY A 173 -8.76 2.63 -18.69
C GLY A 173 -8.71 1.51 -17.65
N THR A 174 -7.54 0.90 -17.53
CA THR A 174 -7.28 -0.18 -16.56
C THR A 174 -6.60 0.39 -15.31
N GLU A 175 -7.22 0.20 -14.15
CA GLU A 175 -6.60 0.56 -12.87
C GLU A 175 -5.41 -0.38 -12.56
N LEU A 176 -4.22 0.19 -12.45
CA LEU A 176 -3.00 -0.52 -12.07
C LEU A 176 -2.79 -0.56 -10.56
N GLY A 177 -3.32 0.43 -9.85
CA GLY A 177 -3.21 0.56 -8.41
C GLY A 177 -4.01 1.73 -7.86
N SER A 178 -4.44 1.60 -6.61
CA SER A 178 -5.17 2.62 -5.88
C SER A 178 -4.63 2.68 -4.46
N HIS A 179 -4.44 3.90 -3.97
CA HIS A 179 -3.94 4.19 -2.63
C HIS A 179 -4.85 5.21 -1.96
N LEU A 180 -5.02 5.08 -0.65
CA LEU A 180 -5.67 6.09 0.19
C LEU A 180 -4.59 6.69 1.09
N LEU A 181 -4.47 8.02 1.08
CA LEU A 181 -3.49 8.76 1.86
C LEU A 181 -4.24 9.64 2.87
N HIS A 182 -3.95 9.52 4.17
CA HIS A 182 -4.49 10.45 5.16
C HIS A 182 -3.74 11.78 5.12
N LEU A 183 -4.50 12.87 5.06
CA LEU A 183 -4.00 14.25 5.03
C LEU A 183 -4.25 14.98 6.36
N GLY A 184 -4.75 14.28 7.38
CA GLY A 184 -5.12 14.83 8.68
C GLY A 184 -6.52 15.44 8.72
N ALA A 185 -7.10 15.48 9.92
CA ALA A 185 -8.41 16.05 10.21
C ALA A 185 -9.54 15.42 9.36
N GLY A 186 -9.51 14.10 9.20
CA GLY A 186 -10.51 13.36 8.44
C GLY A 186 -10.49 13.59 6.93
N ARG A 187 -9.43 14.22 6.39
CA ARG A 187 -9.24 14.41 4.96
C ARG A 187 -8.29 13.37 4.40
N PHE A 188 -8.58 12.91 3.20
CA PHE A 188 -7.83 11.88 2.50
C PHE A 188 -7.63 12.26 1.04
N CYS A 189 -6.64 11.64 0.41
CA CYS A 189 -6.48 11.64 -1.03
C CYS A 189 -6.51 10.21 -1.55
N VAL A 190 -7.42 9.94 -2.48
CA VAL A 190 -7.42 8.71 -3.26
C VAL A 190 -6.55 8.93 -4.49
N ALA A 191 -5.42 8.22 -4.55
CA ALA A 191 -4.49 8.27 -5.67
C ALA A 191 -4.59 6.99 -6.50
N LYS A 192 -4.88 7.11 -7.80
CA LYS A 192 -5.04 5.99 -8.72
C LYS A 192 -4.06 6.07 -9.87
N SER A 193 -3.36 4.96 -10.14
CA SER A 193 -2.59 4.79 -11.37
C SER A 193 -3.47 4.09 -12.39
N ILE A 194 -3.63 4.70 -13.56
CA ILE A 194 -4.50 4.21 -14.63
C ILE A 194 -3.67 4.07 -15.90
N MET A 195 -3.86 2.96 -16.61
CA MET A 195 -3.35 2.78 -17.98
C MET A 195 -4.49 3.02 -18.95
N SER A 196 -4.33 3.98 -19.85
CA SER A 196 -5.29 4.23 -20.93
C SER A 196 -4.61 3.98 -22.28
N THR A 197 -5.34 3.38 -23.21
CA THR A 197 -4.90 3.19 -24.60
C THR A 197 -5.71 4.12 -25.48
N ARG A 198 -5.05 4.97 -26.26
CA ARG A 198 -5.70 5.75 -27.31
C ARG A 198 -5.17 5.38 -28.69
N PRO A 199 -6.01 5.47 -29.73
CA PRO A 199 -5.54 5.35 -31.11
C PRO A 199 -4.49 6.43 -31.38
N GLN A 200 -3.44 6.09 -32.12
CA GLN A 200 -2.50 7.08 -32.62
C GLN A 200 -3.17 7.86 -33.76
N GLU A 201 -3.53 9.12 -33.50
CA GLU A 201 -3.94 10.03 -34.57
C GLU A 201 -2.70 10.57 -35.28
N THR A 202 -2.31 9.96 -36.40
CA THR A 202 -2.01 10.64 -37.69
C THR A 202 -1.36 9.70 -38.71
N CYS A 203 -1.99 9.55 -39.88
CA CYS A 203 -1.38 10.02 -41.13
C CYS A 203 -2.49 10.31 -42.16
N CYS A 204 -2.39 11.45 -42.81
CA CYS A 204 -3.24 11.91 -43.91
C CYS A 204 -3.28 10.91 -45.08
N GLN A 205 -4.38 10.99 -45.83
CA GLN A 205 -4.76 10.15 -46.97
C GLN A 205 -3.58 9.58 -47.78
N MET A 206 -3.67 8.27 -48.03
CA MET A 206 -3.15 7.52 -49.20
C MET A 206 -1.87 6.66 -49.07
N CYS A 207 -1.03 6.72 -48.02
CA CYS A 207 0.33 6.15 -48.17
C CYS A 207 0.79 4.98 -47.29
N CYS A 208 0.04 4.41 -46.32
CA CYS A 208 0.63 3.28 -45.58
C CYS A 208 -0.35 2.19 -45.12
N PHE A 209 0.05 0.94 -45.38
CA PHE A 209 -0.35 -0.25 -44.62
C PHE A 209 0.15 -0.09 -43.18
N HIS A 210 -0.60 0.58 -42.31
CA HIS A 210 -0.17 0.83 -40.93
C HIS A 210 -0.64 -0.27 -39.99
N ASP A 211 0.34 -0.90 -39.35
CA ASP A 211 0.23 -1.54 -38.05
C ASP A 211 -0.33 -0.52 -37.04
N THR A 212 -1.43 -0.85 -36.37
CA THR A 212 -2.15 0.09 -35.51
C THR A 212 -1.46 0.16 -34.15
N THR A 213 -0.39 0.96 -34.04
CA THR A 213 0.32 1.12 -32.77
C THR A 213 -0.48 2.00 -31.81
N ALA A 214 -1.23 1.38 -30.88
CA ALA A 214 -1.95 2.10 -29.82
C ALA A 214 -0.96 2.82 -28.89
N ILE A 215 -1.22 4.09 -28.58
CA ILE A 215 -0.43 4.84 -27.59
C ILE A 215 -0.95 4.48 -26.19
N VAL A 216 -0.04 4.00 -25.34
CA VAL A 216 -0.32 3.73 -23.93
C VAL A 216 0.02 4.96 -23.10
N ASP A 217 -0.99 5.63 -22.57
CA ASP A 217 -0.82 6.73 -21.61
C ASP A 217 -0.89 6.19 -20.18
N LYS A 218 0.11 6.55 -19.37
CA LYS A 218 0.07 6.33 -17.91
C LYS A 218 -0.44 7.57 -17.23
N LEU A 219 -1.54 7.42 -16.50
CA LEU A 219 -2.26 8.51 -15.88
C LEU A 219 -2.25 8.32 -14.36
N VAL A 220 -2.26 9.44 -13.65
CA VAL A 220 -2.50 9.45 -12.22
C VAL A 220 -3.70 10.34 -11.92
N MET A 221 -4.67 9.82 -11.18
CA MET A 221 -5.84 10.56 -10.75
C MET A 221 -5.81 10.73 -9.23
N PHE A 222 -5.97 11.96 -8.76
CA PHE A 222 -6.08 12.30 -7.35
C PHE A 222 -7.48 12.80 -7.06
N THR A 223 -8.13 12.22 -6.05
CA THR A 223 -9.46 12.64 -5.59
C THR A 223 -9.37 12.99 -4.12
N GLY A 224 -9.66 14.25 -3.79
CA GLY A 224 -9.80 14.66 -2.39
C GLY A 224 -11.07 14.07 -1.78
N VAL A 225 -10.96 13.61 -0.54
CA VAL A 225 -12.07 13.00 0.21
C VAL A 225 -12.08 13.57 1.61
N GLU A 226 -13.25 13.93 2.10
CA GLU A 226 -13.45 14.31 3.50
C GLU A 226 -14.47 13.36 4.12
N ILE A 227 -14.10 12.81 5.27
CA ILE A 227 -14.98 12.03 6.12
C ILE A 227 -15.59 12.99 7.13
N GLN A 228 -16.91 12.95 7.29
CA GLN A 228 -17.63 13.75 8.27
C GLN A 228 -18.38 12.82 9.23
N ARG A 229 -18.17 13.01 10.53
CA ARG A 229 -18.96 12.33 11.56
C ARG A 229 -20.41 12.77 11.49
N CYS A 230 -21.32 11.81 11.34
CA CYS A 230 -22.75 12.05 11.38
C CYS A 230 -23.35 11.51 12.68
N GLY A 231 -23.13 12.17 13.81
CA GLY A 231 -23.81 11.84 15.08
C GLY A 231 -23.85 10.34 15.41
N ARG A 232 -25.04 9.74 15.39
CA ARG A 232 -25.27 8.29 15.66
C ARG A 232 -25.26 7.40 14.41
N GLY A 233 -24.99 7.96 13.22
CA GLY A 233 -25.04 7.25 11.94
C GLY A 233 -23.66 6.92 11.38
N LEU A 234 -23.67 6.29 10.19
CA LEU A 234 -22.46 6.05 9.41
C LEU A 234 -21.79 7.37 9.04
N ASN A 235 -20.45 7.35 8.94
CA ASN A 235 -19.72 8.53 8.52
C ASN A 235 -20.09 8.87 7.07
N LYS A 236 -20.32 10.15 6.83
CA LYS A 236 -20.60 10.66 5.49
C LYS A 236 -19.29 10.92 4.77
N VAL A 237 -19.25 10.55 3.49
CA VAL A 237 -18.12 10.84 2.61
C VAL A 237 -18.46 11.96 1.67
N ILE A 238 -17.60 12.98 1.65
CA ILE A 238 -17.64 14.09 0.72
C ILE A 238 -16.51 13.87 -0.28
N LYS A 239 -16.88 13.62 -1.54
CA LYS A 239 -15.94 13.51 -2.65
C LYS A 239 -15.72 14.89 -3.25
N HIS A 240 -14.49 15.38 -3.24
CA HIS A 240 -14.09 16.62 -3.89
C HIS A 240 -13.74 16.39 -5.35
N ARG A 241 -13.41 17.47 -6.07
CA ARG A 241 -12.98 17.43 -7.47
C ARG A 241 -11.76 16.51 -7.63
N SER A 242 -11.82 15.64 -8.63
CA SER A 242 -10.70 14.81 -9.05
C SER A 242 -9.82 15.58 -10.04
N PHE A 243 -8.50 15.44 -9.91
CA PHE A 243 -7.51 15.97 -10.84
C PHE A 243 -6.77 14.83 -11.51
N ARG A 244 -6.57 14.92 -12.82
CA ARG A 244 -5.89 13.92 -13.63
C ARG A 244 -4.57 14.47 -14.13
N TYR A 245 -3.56 13.63 -14.15
CA TYR A 245 -2.21 13.95 -14.63
C TYR A 245 -1.78 12.91 -15.64
N SER A 246 -1.19 13.33 -16.75
CA SER A 246 -0.50 12.43 -17.66
C SER A 246 0.99 12.40 -17.32
N MET A 247 1.52 11.19 -17.14
CA MET A 247 2.96 10.96 -17.01
C MET A 247 3.52 10.69 -18.39
N GLY A 248 4.00 11.75 -19.06
CA GLY A 248 4.66 11.62 -20.35
C GLY A 248 5.97 10.84 -20.23
N ALA A 249 6.39 10.19 -21.33
CA ALA A 249 7.58 9.33 -21.36
C ALA A 249 8.90 10.01 -20.94
N CYS A 250 8.97 11.36 -20.97
CA CYS A 250 10.18 12.14 -20.61
C CYS A 250 9.90 13.61 -20.20
N SER A 251 8.72 13.97 -19.66
CA SER A 251 8.45 15.39 -19.27
C SER A 251 7.58 15.52 -18.02
N MET A 252 7.63 16.71 -17.39
CA MET A 252 6.84 17.06 -16.19
C MET A 252 5.35 16.73 -16.36
N ALA A 253 4.73 16.23 -15.29
CA ALA A 253 3.33 15.86 -15.26
C ALA A 253 2.44 17.04 -15.69
N LYS A 254 1.59 16.84 -16.70
CA LYS A 254 0.63 17.85 -17.16
C LYS A 254 -0.72 17.59 -16.52
N ILE A 255 -1.34 18.63 -15.94
CA ILE A 255 -2.73 18.59 -15.47
C ILE A 255 -3.64 18.45 -16.68
N LEU A 256 -4.49 17.44 -16.68
CA LEU A 256 -5.62 17.27 -17.59
C LEU A 256 -6.89 17.64 -16.81
N TYR A 257 -7.68 18.55 -17.37
CA TYR A 257 -8.93 19.01 -16.76
C TYR A 257 -10.09 18.05 -16.96
#